data_AF-A0A3C0Y6M7-F1
#
_entry.id   AF-A0A3C0Y6M7-F1
#
_cell.length_a   1.000
_cell.length_b   1.000
_cell.length_c   1.000
_cell.angle_alpha   90.00
_cell.angle_beta   90.00
_cell.angle_gamma   90.00
#
_symmetry.space_group_name_H-M   'P 1'
#
loop_
_entity.id
_entity.type
_entity.pdbx_description
1 polymer ?
#
loop_
_entity_poly.entity_id
_entity_poly.type
_entity_poly.pdbx_seq_one_letter_code
_entity_poly.pdbx_strand_id
1 'polypeptide(L)'
;MFFINSPTVQLAAFAANLRFDAIPGTVVRKTEYLLVDWLGSAVAGHGARAVESITRFAMAMGAQVGPSEVIVNRARTSPYLAAMANAAASNTSVRLEQRAGRFCRISGVEPKRVARSAC
;
A
#
# COMPACT_ATOMS: atom_id res chain seq x y z
N MET A 1 -2.32 -37.88 16.27
CA MET A 1 -1.04 -37.24 15.95
C MET A 1 -1.04 -36.77 14.49
N PHE A 2 -1.77 -35.69 14.17
CA PHE A 2 -1.96 -35.23 12.77
C PHE A 2 -1.84 -33.69 12.61
N PHE A 3 -1.64 -32.92 13.70
CA PHE A 3 -1.69 -31.45 13.67
C PHE A 3 -0.34 -30.74 13.47
N ILE A 4 0.80 -31.41 13.69
CA ILE A 4 2.13 -30.75 13.69
C ILE A 4 2.64 -30.42 12.26
N ASN A 5 2.07 -31.03 11.22
CA ASN A 5 2.50 -30.83 9.82
C ASN A 5 1.53 -30.01 8.96
N SER A 6 0.52 -29.34 9.53
CA SER A 6 -0.33 -28.46 8.71
C SER A 6 0.48 -27.27 8.18
N PRO A 7 0.24 -26.81 6.93
CA PRO A 7 0.95 -25.65 6.38
C PRO A 7 0.86 -24.41 7.26
N THR A 8 -0.28 -24.19 7.92
CA THR A 8 -0.48 -23.08 8.86
C THR A 8 0.45 -23.19 10.07
N VAL A 9 0.60 -24.38 10.66
CA VAL A 9 1.50 -24.61 11.79
C VAL A 9 2.96 -24.40 11.39
N GLN A 10 3.36 -24.89 10.21
CA GLN A 10 4.72 -24.69 9.69
C GLN A 10 5.01 -23.20 9.46
N LEU A 11 4.08 -22.46 8.84
CA LEU A 11 4.25 -21.03 8.59
C LEU A 11 4.29 -20.20 9.88
N ALA A 12 3.42 -20.51 10.85
CA ALA A 12 3.41 -19.84 12.14
C ALA A 12 4.71 -20.09 12.91
N ALA A 13 5.20 -21.33 12.91
CA ALA A 13 6.48 -21.69 13.53
C ALA A 13 7.66 -20.98 12.86
N PHE A 14 7.68 -20.89 11.52
CA PHE A 14 8.69 -20.13 10.79
C PHE A 14 8.64 -18.64 11.18
N ALA A 15 7.48 -18.01 11.14
CA ALA A 15 7.33 -16.59 11.45
C ALA A 15 7.72 -16.24 12.90
N ALA A 16 7.41 -17.12 13.86
CA ALA A 16 7.74 -16.90 15.27
C ALA A 16 9.24 -17.06 15.58
N ASN A 17 9.97 -17.86 14.80
CA ASN A 17 11.38 -18.17 15.07
C ASN A 17 12.36 -17.50 14.10
N LEU A 18 11.88 -16.81 13.05
CA LEU A 18 12.75 -16.14 12.08
C LEU A 18 13.58 -15.05 12.76
N ARG A 19 14.90 -15.14 12.62
CA ARG A 19 15.86 -14.13 13.08
C ARG A 19 16.47 -13.42 11.88
N PHE A 20 16.82 -12.15 12.07
CA PHE A 20 17.38 -11.33 10.99
C PHE A 20 18.67 -11.91 10.40
N ASP A 21 19.56 -12.46 11.24
CA ASP A 21 20.83 -13.06 10.80
C ASP A 21 20.65 -14.32 9.93
N ALA A 22 19.46 -14.93 9.97
CA ALA A 22 19.11 -16.07 9.13
C ALA A 22 18.60 -15.65 7.73
N ILE A 23 18.40 -14.35 7.50
CA ILE A 23 17.92 -13.81 6.22
C ILE A 23 19.13 -13.58 5.29
N PRO A 24 19.17 -14.20 4.10
CA PRO A 24 20.25 -13.94 3.15
C PRO A 24 20.34 -12.45 2.80
N GLY A 25 21.55 -11.89 2.75
CA GLY A 25 21.74 -10.46 2.48
C GLY A 25 21.13 -9.98 1.15
N THR A 26 20.99 -10.86 0.16
CA THR A 26 20.29 -10.56 -1.09
C THR A 26 18.79 -10.32 -0.89
N VAL A 27 18.17 -11.06 0.03
CA VAL A 27 16.74 -10.91 0.40
C VAL A 27 16.55 -9.61 1.18
N VAL A 28 17.44 -9.30 2.13
CA VAL A 28 17.40 -8.03 2.87
C VAL A 28 17.42 -6.84 1.91
N ARG A 29 18.40 -6.79 0.99
CA ARG A 29 18.48 -5.72 -0.01
C ARG A 29 17.23 -5.65 -0.88
N LYS A 30 16.69 -6.80 -1.30
CA LYS A 30 15.46 -6.81 -2.10
C LYS A 30 14.27 -6.26 -1.31
N THR A 31 14.16 -6.58 -0.03
CA THR A 31 13.13 -6.03 0.86
C THR A 31 13.25 -4.52 1.01
N GLU A 32 14.46 -3.98 1.16
CA GLU A 32 14.68 -2.52 1.17
C GLU A 32 14.17 -1.85 -0.11
N TYR A 33 14.50 -2.42 -1.29
CA TYR A 33 13.98 -1.92 -2.56
C TYR A 33 12.46 -1.99 -2.64
N LEU A 34 11.85 -3.09 -2.17
CA LEU A 34 10.39 -3.26 -2.15
C LEU A 34 9.70 -2.28 -1.19
N LEU A 35 10.33 -1.95 -0.06
CA LEU A 35 9.81 -0.95 0.88
C LEU A 35 9.79 0.45 0.25
N VAL A 36 10.87 0.83 -0.45
CA VAL A 36 10.96 2.12 -1.15
C VAL A 36 9.95 2.19 -2.30
N ASP A 37 9.83 1.11 -3.08
CA ASP A 37 8.85 1.01 -4.17
C ASP A 37 7.41 1.13 -3.63
N TRP A 38 7.07 0.38 -2.58
CA TRP A 38 5.76 0.46 -1.93
C TRP A 38 5.44 1.87 -1.42
N LEU A 39 6.42 2.54 -0.79
CA LEU A 39 6.26 3.89 -0.31
C LEU A 39 6.04 4.87 -1.46
N GLY A 40 6.82 4.74 -2.55
CA GLY A 40 6.64 5.51 -3.77
C GLY A 40 5.25 5.33 -4.36
N SER A 41 4.75 4.09 -4.43
CA SER A 41 3.38 3.77 -4.83
C SER A 41 2.32 4.37 -3.91
N ALA A 42 2.54 4.37 -2.59
CA ALA A 42 1.61 4.98 -1.63
C ALA A 42 1.52 6.49 -1.82
N VAL A 43 2.66 7.17 -2.01
CA VAL A 43 2.72 8.60 -2.29
C VAL A 43 2.08 8.92 -3.64
N ALA A 44 2.36 8.14 -4.68
CA ALA A 44 1.79 8.31 -6.02
C ALA A 44 0.27 8.10 -6.07
N GLY A 45 -0.30 7.35 -5.12
CA GLY A 45 -1.75 7.17 -4.97
C GLY A 45 -2.48 8.39 -4.41
N HIS A 46 -1.77 9.42 -3.95
CA HIS A 46 -2.37 10.66 -3.45
C HIS A 46 -3.29 11.33 -4.51
N GLY A 47 -4.41 11.90 -4.07
CA GLY A 47 -5.39 12.56 -4.95
C GLY A 47 -6.29 11.60 -5.75
N ALA A 48 -6.02 10.30 -5.74
CA ALA A 48 -6.89 9.34 -6.41
C ALA A 48 -8.23 9.21 -5.65
N ARG A 49 -9.36 9.37 -6.35
CA ARG A 49 -10.71 9.35 -5.75
C ARG A 49 -10.97 8.18 -4.79
N ALA A 50 -10.49 6.99 -5.14
CA ALA A 50 -10.64 5.79 -4.31
C ALA A 50 -9.83 5.89 -3.01
N VAL A 51 -8.61 6.41 -3.09
CA VAL A 51 -7.72 6.63 -1.94
C VAL A 51 -8.29 7.69 -1.01
N GLU A 52 -8.80 8.79 -1.56
CA GLU A 52 -9.44 9.83 -0.77
C GLU A 52 -10.68 9.32 -0.04
N SER A 53 -11.52 8.52 -0.71
CA SER A 53 -12.74 7.97 -0.12
C SER A 53 -12.44 7.06 1.06
N ILE A 54 -11.45 6.17 0.91
CA ILE A 54 -11.01 5.27 2.00
C ILE A 54 -10.33 6.07 3.11
N THR A 55 -9.54 7.09 2.77
CA THR A 55 -8.88 7.95 3.76
C THR A 55 -9.91 8.72 4.58
N ARG A 56 -10.94 9.31 3.96
CA ARG A 56 -12.02 10.00 4.67
C ARG A 56 -12.79 9.05 5.59
N PHE A 57 -13.07 7.83 5.12
CA PHE A 57 -13.68 6.80 5.96
C PHE A 57 -12.80 6.44 7.17
N ALA A 58 -11.51 6.19 6.94
CA ALA A 58 -10.56 5.87 8.00
C ALA A 58 -10.46 7.01 9.04
N MET A 59 -10.50 8.26 8.59
CA MET A 59 -10.51 9.42 9.48
C MET A 59 -11.83 9.53 10.25
N ALA A 60 -12.98 9.32 9.62
CA ALA A 60 -14.27 9.39 10.30
C ALA A 60 -14.45 8.31 11.38
N MET A 61 -13.87 7.13 11.18
CA MET A 61 -13.93 6.00 12.13
C MET A 61 -12.89 6.09 13.24
N GLY A 62 -11.79 6.82 13.01
CA GLY A 62 -10.66 6.87 13.90
C GLY A 62 -10.64 8.12 14.77
N ALA A 63 -10.04 8.02 15.95
CA ALA A 63 -9.57 9.21 16.64
C ALA A 63 -8.61 9.97 15.69
N GLN A 64 -8.77 11.29 15.60
CA GLN A 64 -7.88 12.19 14.85
C GLN A 64 -6.50 12.37 15.51
N VAL A 65 -6.17 11.46 16.42
CA VAL A 65 -4.92 11.37 17.18
C VAL A 65 -4.60 9.88 17.30
N GLY A 66 -3.34 9.53 17.11
CA GLY A 66 -2.87 8.16 17.29
C GLY A 66 -1.40 8.00 16.96
N PRO A 67 -0.81 6.82 17.20
CA PRO A 67 0.61 6.61 16.99
C PRO A 67 0.98 6.54 15.51
N SER A 68 0.04 6.18 14.63
CA SER A 68 0.32 5.84 13.23
C SER A 68 -0.16 6.91 12.25
N GLU A 69 0.62 7.11 11.19
CA GLU A 69 0.38 8.15 10.18
C GLU A 69 -0.29 7.59 8.91
N VAL A 70 -1.19 8.36 8.33
CA VAL A 70 -1.70 8.20 6.97
C VAL A 70 -0.82 9.00 6.01
N ILE A 71 -0.04 8.28 5.19
CA ILE A 71 1.04 8.85 4.37
C ILE A 71 0.53 9.95 3.43
N VAL A 72 -0.67 9.78 2.88
CA VAL A 72 -1.22 10.69 1.85
C VAL A 72 -1.67 12.05 2.39
N ASN A 73 -1.90 12.22 3.69
CA ASN A 73 -2.37 13.49 4.26
C ASN A 73 -1.73 13.86 5.60
N ARG A 74 -0.78 13.05 6.09
CA ARG A 74 -0.04 13.23 7.36
C ARG A 74 -0.93 13.24 8.61
N ALA A 75 -2.20 12.85 8.47
CA ALA A 75 -3.09 12.69 9.62
C ALA A 75 -2.64 11.49 10.44
N ARG A 76 -2.91 11.54 11.75
CA ARG A 76 -2.55 10.46 12.67
C ARG A 76 -3.80 9.79 13.23
N THR A 77 -3.78 8.47 13.31
CA THR A 77 -4.90 7.67 13.82
C THR A 77 -4.42 6.33 14.37
N SER A 78 -5.34 5.42 14.68
CA SER A 78 -5.03 4.08 15.14
C SER A 78 -4.23 3.29 14.10
N PRO A 79 -3.37 2.34 14.51
CA PRO A 79 -2.58 1.52 13.58
C PRO A 79 -3.42 0.83 12.50
N TYR A 80 -4.60 0.32 12.88
CA TYR A 80 -5.51 -0.37 11.97
C TYR A 80 -6.01 0.54 10.83
N LEU A 81 -6.47 1.74 11.17
CA LEU A 81 -7.04 2.67 10.20
C LEU A 81 -5.96 3.31 9.33
N ALA A 82 -4.79 3.60 9.91
CA ALA A 82 -3.63 4.07 9.15
C ALA A 82 -3.16 3.02 8.12
N ALA A 83 -3.07 1.75 8.54
CA ALA A 83 -2.71 0.65 7.65
C ALA A 83 -3.72 0.49 6.50
N MET A 84 -5.02 0.61 6.78
CA MET A 84 -6.08 0.55 5.77
C MET A 84 -5.91 1.64 4.69
N ALA A 85 -5.72 2.89 5.11
CA ALA A 85 -5.55 4.01 4.18
C ALA A 85 -4.25 3.88 3.35
N ASN A 86 -3.13 3.51 3.99
CA ASN A 86 -1.84 3.34 3.32
C ASN A 86 -1.83 2.15 2.34
N ALA A 87 -2.53 1.06 2.67
CA ALA A 87 -2.72 -0.08 1.77
C ALA A 87 -3.56 0.30 0.54
N ALA A 88 -4.62 1.11 0.73
CA ALA A 88 -5.41 1.62 -0.39
C ALA A 88 -4.57 2.51 -1.31
N ALA A 89 -3.76 3.41 -0.75
CA ALA A 89 -2.89 4.30 -1.51
C ALA A 89 -1.88 3.52 -2.36
N SER A 90 -1.12 2.62 -1.74
CA SER A 90 -0.09 1.82 -2.43
C SER A 90 -0.66 0.93 -3.53
N ASN A 91 -1.82 0.32 -3.31
CA ASN A 91 -2.44 -0.59 -4.29
C ASN A 91 -3.08 0.12 -5.50
N THR A 92 -3.47 1.38 -5.37
CA THR A 92 -4.12 2.10 -6.47
C THR A 92 -3.15 2.61 -7.52
N SER A 93 -1.88 2.88 -7.20
CA SER A 93 -0.87 3.36 -8.15
C SER A 93 -0.72 2.46 -9.38
N VAL A 94 -0.63 1.13 -9.17
CA VAL A 94 -0.55 0.14 -10.26
C VAL A 94 -1.82 0.10 -11.13
N ARG A 95 -2.96 0.53 -10.57
CA ARG A 95 -4.27 0.55 -11.24
C ARG A 95 -4.53 1.86 -11.98
N LEU A 96 -4.00 2.99 -11.51
CA LEU A 96 -4.14 4.30 -12.15
C LEU A 96 -3.33 4.37 -13.43
N GLU A 97 -2.10 3.86 -13.44
CA GLU A 97 -1.30 3.74 -14.67
C GLU A 97 -2.00 2.86 -15.71
N GLN A 98 -2.57 1.73 -15.28
CA GLN A 98 -3.33 0.86 -16.18
C GLN A 98 -4.64 1.47 -16.67
N ARG A 99 -5.35 2.28 -15.88
CA ARG A 99 -6.61 2.93 -16.32
C ARG A 99 -6.37 4.14 -17.19
N ALA A 100 -5.39 4.99 -16.87
CA ALA A 100 -5.00 6.12 -17.70
C ALA A 100 -4.44 5.66 -19.05
N GLY A 101 -3.59 4.62 -19.05
CA GLY A 101 -3.07 4.00 -20.26
C GLY A 101 -4.16 3.34 -21.12
N ARG A 102 -5.17 2.68 -20.52
CA ARG A 102 -6.29 2.09 -21.27
C ARG A 102 -7.25 3.15 -21.81
N PHE A 103 -7.55 4.18 -21.02
CA PHE A 103 -8.39 5.30 -21.47
C PHE A 103 -7.73 6.07 -22.62
N CYS A 104 -6.45 6.41 -22.51
CA CYS A 104 -5.66 7.07 -23.57
C CYS A 104 -5.63 6.21 -24.85
N ARG A 105 -5.45 4.89 -24.73
CA ARG A 105 -5.44 3.95 -25.87
C ARG A 105 -6.80 3.76 -26.55
N ILE A 106 -7.90 3.87 -25.81
CA ILE A 106 -9.28 3.74 -26.35
C ILE A 106 -9.78 5.07 -26.94
N SER A 107 -9.41 6.21 -26.34
CA SER A 107 -9.90 7.53 -26.73
C SER A 107 -9.03 8.24 -27.78
N GLY A 108 -7.81 7.77 -28.03
CA GLY A 108 -6.86 8.43 -28.94
C GLY A 108 -6.36 9.79 -28.45
N VAL A 109 -6.62 10.14 -27.18
CA VAL A 109 -6.25 11.43 -26.59
C VAL A 109 -4.87 11.34 -25.95
N GLU A 110 -3.95 12.17 -26.40
CA GLU A 110 -2.54 12.18 -25.98
C GLU A 110 -2.36 12.44 -24.46
N PRO A 111 -1.38 11.80 -23.78
CA PRO A 111 -1.29 11.74 -22.31
C PRO A 111 -1.29 13.10 -21.60
N LYS A 112 -0.76 14.13 -22.28
CA LYS A 112 -0.59 15.48 -21.72
C LYS A 112 -1.91 16.19 -21.43
N ARG A 113 -3.03 15.77 -22.03
CA ARG A 113 -4.34 16.43 -21.84
C ARG A 113 -5.13 15.90 -20.64
N VAL A 114 -4.92 14.64 -20.25
CA VAL A 114 -5.65 13.99 -19.14
C VAL A 114 -5.07 14.38 -17.77
N ALA A 115 -3.76 14.63 -17.68
CA ALA A 115 -3.12 15.08 -16.44
C ALA A 115 -3.60 16.45 -15.95
N ARG A 116 -4.12 17.32 -16.84
CA ARG A 116 -4.62 18.66 -16.49
C ARG A 116 -6.06 18.70 -15.97
N SER A 117 -6.85 17.64 -16.15
CA SER A 117 -8.24 17.58 -15.65
C SER A 117 -8.39 16.76 -14.36
N ALA A 118 -7.30 16.18 -13.87
CA ALA A 118 -7.26 15.34 -12.67
C ALA A 118 -6.41 15.94 -11.54
N CYS A 119 -5.98 17.20 -11.71
CA CYS A 119 -5.31 18.01 -10.69
C CYS A 119 -6.21 19.20 -10.32
#